data_AF-A0A9W4X311-F1
#
_entry.id   AF-A0A9W4X311-F1
#
_cell.length_a   1.000
_cell.length_b   1.000
_cell.length_c   1.000
_cell.angle_alpha   90.00
_cell.angle_beta   90.00
_cell.angle_gamma   90.00
#
_symmetry.space_group_name_H-M   'P 1'
#
loop_
_entity.id
_entity.type
_entity.pdbx_description
1 polymer ?
#
loop_
_entity_poly.entity_id
_entity_poly.type
_entity_poly.pdbx_seq_one_letter_code
_entity_poly.pdbx_strand_id
1 'polypeptide(L)'
;HEIVIAYFSNIQHKSQSRSRINDTKRKVPLLRSMDSSKWASFADYFNTYYHNHNFDQLKDIISNHANMNNLWMELKKAVLDISKSKIPHKWIFTQDRAPKPKDLFQYYPSLTKIEKILLKFHSKRLRERLWPISEEWKHDQKVVANIVKDILYPLDPLPQFLNLSNVRDVKKTLNCIYKV
;
A
#
# COMPACT_ATOMS: atom_id res chain seq x y z
N HIS A 1 33.67 -20.27 47.89
CA HIS A 1 32.76 -19.71 46.88
C HIS A 1 33.49 -19.72 45.55
N GLU A 2 33.11 -20.61 44.63
CA GLU A 2 33.63 -20.58 43.25
C GLU A 2 32.68 -19.75 42.39
N ILE A 3 33.23 -18.72 41.74
CA ILE A 3 32.49 -17.91 40.78
C ILE A 3 32.80 -18.48 39.41
N VAL A 4 31.81 -19.13 38.81
CA VAL A 4 31.87 -19.60 37.43
C VAL A 4 31.46 -18.45 36.52
N ILE A 5 32.37 -18.01 35.66
CA ILE A 5 32.10 -16.98 34.65
C ILE A 5 31.89 -17.68 33.31
N ALA A 6 30.68 -17.60 32.78
CA ALA A 6 30.34 -18.08 31.45
C ALA A 6 30.43 -16.92 30.44
N TYR A 7 31.16 -17.14 29.34
CA TYR A 7 31.21 -16.20 28.23
C TYR A 7 30.28 -16.69 27.12
N PHE A 8 29.26 -15.88 26.81
CA PHE A 8 28.39 -16.14 25.66
C PHE A 8 28.95 -15.43 24.43
N SER A 9 29.30 -16.20 23.40
CA SER A 9 29.63 -15.63 22.09
C SER A 9 28.36 -15.12 21.42
N ASN A 10 28.38 -13.87 20.95
CA ASN A 10 27.29 -13.32 20.16
C ASN A 10 27.21 -14.07 18.83
N ILE A 11 26.27 -15.01 18.71
CA ILE A 11 25.92 -15.63 17.44
C ILE A 11 25.30 -14.53 16.57
N GLN A 12 26.10 -13.95 15.69
CA GLN A 12 25.61 -13.03 14.67
C GLN A 12 24.71 -13.81 13.71
N HIS A 13 23.40 -13.80 13.96
CA HIS A 13 22.43 -14.21 12.97
C HIS A 13 22.58 -13.30 11.74
N LYS A 14 23.27 -13.76 10.69
CA LYS A 14 23.19 -13.13 9.36
C LYS A 14 21.71 -13.01 9.03
N SER A 15 21.23 -11.78 8.82
CA SER A 15 19.81 -11.48 8.66
C SER A 15 19.23 -12.25 7.48
N GLN A 16 18.63 -13.42 7.73
CA GLN A 16 17.98 -14.25 6.70
C GLN A 16 16.89 -13.48 5.95
N SER A 17 16.34 -12.41 6.56
CA SER A 17 15.37 -11.51 5.94
C SER A 17 15.91 -10.83 4.67
N ARG A 18 17.16 -10.35 4.67
CA ARG A 18 17.75 -9.69 3.50
C ARG A 18 17.98 -10.67 2.34
N SER A 19 18.36 -11.91 2.64
CA SER A 19 18.48 -12.97 1.62
C SER A 19 17.13 -13.26 0.98
N ARG A 20 16.08 -13.45 1.80
CA ARG A 20 14.71 -13.71 1.29
C ARG A 20 14.20 -12.60 0.38
N ILE A 21 14.48 -11.33 0.69
CA ILE A 21 14.07 -10.18 -0.14
C ILE A 21 14.73 -10.23 -1.52
N ASN A 22 16.01 -10.63 -1.58
CA ASN A 22 16.74 -10.76 -2.84
C ASN A 22 16.20 -11.91 -3.70
N ASP A 23 15.75 -12.99 -3.07
CA ASP A 23 15.16 -14.17 -3.75
C ASP A 23 13.69 -13.96 -4.15
N THR A 24 13.07 -12.85 -3.74
CA THR A 24 11.64 -12.59 -4.01
C THR A 24 11.43 -12.09 -5.44
N LYS A 25 11.08 -13.02 -6.35
CA LYS A 25 10.64 -12.70 -7.71
C LYS A 25 9.16 -12.27 -7.75
N ARG A 26 8.83 -11.29 -8.60
CA ARG A 26 7.45 -10.87 -8.86
C ARG A 26 7.02 -11.32 -10.26
N LYS A 27 5.87 -12.00 -10.34
CA LYS A 27 5.21 -12.30 -11.62
C LYS A 27 4.50 -11.03 -12.11
N VAL A 28 4.79 -10.58 -13.33
CA VAL A 28 4.16 -9.40 -13.93
C VAL A 28 3.56 -9.77 -15.29
N PRO A 29 2.25 -9.51 -15.51
CA PRO A 29 1.61 -9.74 -16.79
C PRO A 29 2.18 -8.80 -17.86
N LEU A 30 2.44 -9.35 -19.04
CA LEU A 30 2.92 -8.63 -20.22
C LEU A 30 1.75 -8.33 -21.15
N LEU A 31 0.93 -7.35 -20.81
CA LEU A 31 -0.22 -6.99 -21.64
C LEU A 31 0.17 -6.52 -23.05
N ARG A 32 1.36 -5.92 -23.20
CA ARG A 32 1.89 -5.48 -24.50
C ARG A 32 2.23 -6.63 -25.46
N SER A 33 2.42 -7.86 -24.96
CA SER A 33 2.69 -9.03 -25.81
C SER A 33 1.43 -9.81 -26.18
N MET A 34 0.26 -9.30 -25.79
CA MET A 34 -1.04 -9.81 -26.22
C MET A 34 -1.40 -9.20 -27.57
N ASP A 35 -1.20 -9.97 -28.62
CA ASP A 35 -1.74 -9.69 -29.95
C ASP A 35 -3.23 -10.06 -30.02
N SER A 36 -3.89 -9.72 -31.12
CA SER A 36 -5.32 -9.96 -31.34
C SER A 36 -5.69 -11.45 -31.21
N SER A 37 -4.83 -12.38 -31.63
CA SER A 37 -5.06 -13.82 -31.52
C SER A 37 -5.06 -14.29 -30.06
N LYS A 38 -4.10 -13.80 -29.25
CA LYS A 38 -4.05 -14.10 -27.81
C LYS A 38 -5.21 -13.49 -27.06
N TRP A 39 -5.68 -12.31 -27.45
CA TRP A 39 -6.89 -11.72 -26.88
C TRP A 39 -8.14 -12.52 -27.23
N ALA A 40 -8.28 -13.00 -28.46
CA ALA A 40 -9.36 -13.89 -28.85
C ALA A 40 -9.33 -15.19 -28.03
N SER A 41 -8.17 -15.85 -27.94
CA SER A 41 -8.00 -17.07 -27.13
C SER A 41 -8.29 -16.85 -25.64
N PHE A 42 -7.92 -15.68 -25.10
CA PHE A 42 -8.29 -15.29 -23.74
C PHE A 42 -9.80 -15.15 -23.58
N ALA A 43 -10.47 -14.48 -24.53
CA ALA A 43 -11.92 -14.27 -24.52
C ALA A 43 -12.69 -15.59 -24.64
N ASP A 44 -12.28 -16.47 -25.55
CA ASP A 44 -12.89 -17.80 -25.72
C ASP A 44 -12.78 -18.64 -24.45
N TYR A 45 -11.60 -18.60 -23.83
CA TYR A 45 -11.38 -19.29 -22.56
C TYR A 45 -12.16 -18.66 -21.42
N PHE A 46 -12.30 -17.33 -21.41
CA PHE A 46 -13.14 -16.64 -20.44
C PHE A 46 -14.60 -17.02 -20.59
N ASN A 47 -15.14 -17.06 -21.81
CA ASN A 47 -16.52 -17.50 -22.05
C ASN A 47 -16.73 -18.95 -21.61
N THR A 48 -15.76 -19.83 -21.91
CA THR A 48 -15.80 -21.22 -21.44
C THR A 48 -15.80 -21.31 -19.91
N TYR A 49 -14.91 -20.56 -19.24
CA TYR A 49 -14.84 -20.49 -17.78
C TYR A 49 -16.13 -19.92 -17.19
N TYR A 50 -16.70 -18.90 -17.85
CA TYR A 50 -17.92 -18.22 -17.46
C TYR A 50 -19.11 -19.20 -17.40
N HIS A 51 -19.31 -19.97 -18.46
CA HIS A 51 -20.37 -20.98 -18.51
C HIS A 51 -20.10 -22.16 -17.56
N ASN A 52 -18.87 -22.67 -17.50
CA ASN A 52 -18.54 -23.84 -16.66
C ASN A 52 -18.71 -23.58 -15.16
N HIS A 53 -18.63 -22.32 -14.72
CA HIS A 53 -18.81 -21.93 -13.33
C HIS A 53 -20.20 -21.36 -13.06
N ASN A 54 -21.16 -21.57 -13.97
CA ASN A 54 -22.55 -21.14 -13.86
C ASN A 54 -22.73 -19.65 -13.58
N PHE A 55 -21.82 -18.79 -14.08
CA PHE A 55 -21.95 -17.35 -13.88
C PHE A 55 -23.17 -16.76 -14.59
N ASP A 56 -23.83 -17.51 -15.48
CA ASP A 56 -25.14 -17.18 -16.04
C ASP A 56 -26.20 -16.95 -14.96
N GLN A 57 -26.13 -17.66 -13.82
CA GLN A 57 -27.03 -17.46 -12.68
C GLN A 57 -26.91 -16.06 -12.08
N LEU A 58 -25.78 -15.37 -12.30
CA LEU A 58 -25.59 -14.01 -11.82
C LEU A 58 -26.32 -12.95 -12.68
N LYS A 59 -26.80 -13.31 -13.88
CA LYS A 59 -27.55 -12.40 -14.77
C LYS A 59 -28.97 -12.13 -14.26
N ASP A 60 -29.56 -13.11 -13.57
CA ASP A 60 -30.96 -13.05 -13.10
C ASP A 60 -31.09 -12.51 -11.66
N ILE A 61 -29.99 -12.05 -11.06
CA ILE A 61 -29.98 -11.55 -9.69
C ILE A 61 -30.56 -10.14 -9.61
N ILE A 62 -31.45 -9.92 -8.65
CA ILE A 62 -32.02 -8.60 -8.34
C ILE A 62 -30.89 -7.59 -8.07
N SER A 63 -30.89 -6.49 -8.81
CA SER A 63 -29.88 -5.44 -8.73
C SER A 63 -29.95 -4.71 -7.38
N ASN A 64 -29.06 -5.08 -6.47
CA ASN A 64 -28.80 -4.34 -5.23
C ASN A 64 -27.29 -4.24 -4.99
N HIS A 65 -26.87 -3.33 -4.09
CA HIS A 65 -25.46 -3.04 -3.88
C HIS A 65 -24.64 -4.26 -3.41
N ALA A 66 -25.22 -5.14 -2.59
CA ALA A 66 -24.55 -6.35 -2.13
C ALA A 66 -24.32 -7.34 -3.28
N ASN A 67 -25.35 -7.58 -4.09
CA ASN A 67 -25.32 -8.48 -5.23
C ASN A 67 -24.36 -7.98 -6.32
N MET A 68 -24.35 -6.67 -6.60
CA MET A 68 -23.41 -6.08 -7.56
C MET A 68 -21.97 -6.22 -7.10
N ASN A 69 -21.69 -6.06 -5.81
CA ASN A 69 -20.35 -6.29 -5.28
C ASN A 69 -19.93 -7.77 -5.39
N ASN A 70 -20.83 -8.71 -5.08
CA ASN A 70 -20.56 -10.13 -5.24
C ASN A 70 -20.27 -10.49 -6.70
N LEU A 71 -21.10 -10.01 -7.63
CA LEU A 71 -20.89 -10.19 -9.07
C LEU A 71 -19.53 -9.64 -9.51
N TRP A 72 -19.20 -8.42 -9.08
CA TRP A 72 -17.92 -7.80 -9.43
C TRP A 72 -16.72 -8.57 -8.88
N MET A 73 -16.83 -9.07 -7.65
CA MET A 73 -15.79 -9.89 -7.01
C MET A 73 -15.56 -11.20 -7.76
N GLU A 74 -16.63 -11.87 -8.15
CA GLU A 74 -16.58 -13.12 -8.91
C GLU A 74 -16.01 -12.92 -10.32
N LEU A 75 -16.47 -11.90 -11.06
CA LEU A 75 -15.91 -11.55 -12.37
C LEU A 75 -14.43 -11.20 -12.28
N LYS A 76 -14.06 -10.39 -11.27
CA LYS A 76 -12.66 -10.04 -11.02
C LYS A 76 -11.82 -11.27 -10.74
N LYS A 77 -12.33 -12.21 -9.93
CA LYS A 77 -11.64 -13.46 -9.61
C LYS A 77 -11.45 -14.31 -10.87
N ALA A 78 -12.49 -14.48 -11.68
CA ALA A 78 -12.42 -15.21 -12.95
C ALA A 78 -11.35 -14.60 -13.88
N VAL A 79 -11.38 -13.28 -14.10
CA VAL A 79 -10.39 -12.58 -14.92
C VAL A 79 -8.98 -12.79 -14.38
N LEU A 80 -8.78 -12.67 -13.06
CA LEU A 80 -7.47 -12.87 -12.44
C LEU A 80 -6.97 -14.31 -12.61
N ASP A 81 -7.82 -15.32 -12.45
CA ASP A 81 -7.42 -16.71 -12.56
C ASP A 81 -7.08 -17.09 -14.00
N ILE A 82 -7.87 -16.63 -14.96
CA ILE A 82 -7.59 -16.85 -16.39
C ILE A 82 -6.33 -16.08 -16.82
N SER A 83 -6.14 -14.86 -16.31
CA SER A 83 -4.95 -14.06 -16.63
C SER A 83 -3.65 -14.78 -16.23
N LYS A 84 -3.67 -15.58 -15.16
CA LYS A 84 -2.48 -16.31 -14.71
C LYS A 84 -2.01 -17.36 -15.72
N SER A 85 -2.91 -17.93 -16.53
CA SER A 85 -2.61 -18.99 -17.50
C SER A 85 -2.57 -18.50 -18.94
N LYS A 86 -3.40 -17.52 -19.32
CA LYS A 86 -3.55 -17.08 -20.72
C LYS A 86 -2.79 -15.83 -21.09
N ILE A 87 -2.49 -14.95 -20.15
CA ILE A 87 -1.65 -13.77 -20.41
C ILE A 87 -0.19 -14.16 -20.21
N PRO A 88 0.72 -13.85 -21.15
CA PRO A 88 2.15 -14.05 -20.95
C PRO A 88 2.67 -13.26 -19.76
N HIS A 89 3.62 -13.82 -19.01
CA HIS A 89 4.19 -13.17 -17.83
C HIS A 89 5.70 -13.08 -17.94
N LYS A 90 6.27 -12.02 -17.36
CA LYS A 90 7.70 -11.98 -17.02
C LYS A 90 7.88 -12.06 -15.50
N TRP A 91 8.99 -12.68 -15.11
CA TRP A 91 9.48 -12.59 -13.74
C TRP A 91 10.40 -11.38 -13.65
N ILE A 92 10.12 -10.50 -12.70
CA ILE A 92 11.03 -9.41 -12.33
C ILE A 92 11.75 -9.85 -11.07
N PHE A 93 13.05 -10.06 -11.17
CA PHE A 93 13.90 -10.36 -10.02
C PHE A 93 14.28 -9.07 -9.30
N THR A 94 14.66 -9.16 -8.03
CA THR A 94 15.03 -7.98 -7.24
C THR A 94 16.21 -7.22 -7.86
N GLN A 95 17.13 -7.93 -8.52
CA GLN A 95 18.26 -7.37 -9.26
C GLN A 95 17.87 -6.60 -10.54
N ASP A 96 16.74 -6.95 -11.17
CA ASP A 96 16.27 -6.28 -12.40
C ASP A 96 15.39 -5.06 -12.10
N ARG A 97 15.11 -4.80 -10.82
CA ARG A 97 14.34 -3.63 -10.42
C ARG A 97 15.20 -2.41 -10.66
N ALA A 98 14.71 -1.48 -11.47
CA ALA A 98 15.32 -0.17 -11.59
C ALA A 98 15.51 0.41 -10.17
N PRO A 99 16.71 0.91 -9.83
CA PRO A 99 16.92 1.56 -8.55
C PRO A 99 15.92 2.71 -8.45
N LYS A 100 15.40 2.93 -7.24
CA LYS A 100 14.54 4.09 -7.02
C LYS A 100 15.33 5.36 -7.41
N PRO A 101 14.69 6.35 -8.05
CA PRO A 101 15.32 7.62 -8.37
C PRO A 101 16.06 8.20 -7.15
N LYS A 102 17.30 8.67 -7.33
CA LYS A 102 18.09 9.28 -6.26
C LYS A 102 17.37 10.47 -5.62
N ASP A 103 16.63 11.20 -6.44
CA ASP A 103 15.83 12.36 -6.04
C ASP A 103 14.64 12.02 -5.13
N LEU A 104 14.24 10.75 -5.02
CA LEU A 104 13.26 10.33 -4.01
C LEU A 104 13.89 10.11 -2.64
N PHE A 105 15.20 9.82 -2.57
CA PHE A 105 15.85 9.54 -1.29
C PHE A 105 15.98 10.77 -0.41
N GLN A 106 16.13 11.96 -1.01
CA GLN A 106 16.15 13.24 -0.28
C GLN A 106 14.83 13.52 0.46
N TYR A 107 13.70 12.99 -0.01
CA TYR A 107 12.39 13.22 0.63
C TYR A 107 12.02 12.17 1.67
N TYR A 108 12.69 11.01 1.73
CA TYR A 108 12.36 9.96 2.72
C TYR A 108 12.43 10.42 4.18
N PRO A 109 13.42 11.21 4.62
CA PRO A 109 13.43 11.73 5.99
C PRO A 109 12.17 12.55 6.31
N SER A 110 11.71 13.36 5.36
CA SER A 110 10.49 14.17 5.48
C SER A 110 9.23 13.32 5.51
N LEU A 111 9.12 12.32 4.63
CA LEU A 111 8.02 11.36 4.62
C LEU A 111 7.93 10.57 5.94
N THR A 112 9.07 10.15 6.48
CA THR A 112 9.13 9.43 7.76
C THR A 112 8.64 10.29 8.92
N LYS A 113 8.93 11.60 8.90
CA LYS A 113 8.41 12.55 9.91
C LYS A 113 6.90 12.70 9.80
N ILE A 114 6.35 12.87 8.59
CA ILE A 114 4.89 12.96 8.37
C ILE A 114 4.21 11.66 8.79
N GLU A 115 4.78 10.50 8.46
CA GLU A 115 4.24 9.20 8.84
C GLU A 115 4.13 9.05 10.37
N LYS A 116 5.18 9.46 11.11
CA LYS A 116 5.14 9.48 12.58
C LYS A 116 4.02 10.36 13.13
N ILE A 117 3.77 11.51 12.51
CA ILE A 117 2.66 12.39 12.89
C ILE A 117 1.32 11.72 12.58
N LEU A 118 1.16 11.15 11.37
CA LEU A 118 -0.05 10.44 10.94
C LEU A 118 -0.43 9.27 11.85
N LEU A 119 0.55 8.54 12.40
CA LEU A 119 0.30 7.46 13.37
C LEU A 119 -0.44 7.96 14.63
N LYS A 120 -0.24 9.22 15.02
CA LYS A 120 -0.96 9.81 16.15
C LYS A 120 -2.46 10.01 15.85
N PHE A 121 -2.84 10.02 14.57
CA PHE A 121 -4.22 10.10 14.08
C PHE A 121 -4.78 8.73 13.63
N HIS A 122 -4.19 7.62 14.08
CA HIS A 122 -4.73 6.30 13.77
C HIS A 122 -6.16 6.13 14.32
N SER A 123 -7.00 5.34 13.64
CA SER A 123 -8.44 5.25 13.93
C SER A 123 -8.74 4.84 15.38
N LYS A 124 -7.88 4.02 15.99
CA LYS A 124 -7.98 3.66 17.42
C LYS A 124 -7.84 4.89 18.32
N ARG A 125 -6.77 5.67 18.14
CA ARG A 125 -6.51 6.91 18.90
C ARG A 125 -7.58 7.97 18.69
N LEU A 126 -8.10 8.08 17.46
CA LEU A 126 -9.22 9.00 17.18
C LEU A 126 -10.49 8.63 17.92
N ARG A 127 -10.82 7.34 18.04
CA ARG A 127 -11.97 6.88 18.83
C ARG A 127 -11.79 7.12 20.32
N GLU A 128 -10.58 6.89 20.82
CA GLU A 128 -10.21 7.07 22.24
C GLU A 128 -9.92 8.53 22.62
N ARG A 129 -9.97 9.46 21.66
CA ARG A 129 -9.64 10.88 21.85
C ARG A 129 -8.20 11.14 22.32
N LEU A 130 -7.27 10.29 21.87
CA LEU A 130 -5.83 10.34 22.20
C LEU A 130 -4.99 10.92 21.06
N TRP A 131 -5.50 11.93 20.35
CA TRP A 131 -4.72 12.70 19.38
C TRP A 131 -3.86 13.75 20.10
N PRO A 132 -2.77 14.24 19.49
CA PRO A 132 -1.86 15.18 20.15
C PRO A 132 -2.59 16.48 20.47
N ILE A 133 -2.32 17.05 21.65
CA ILE A 133 -2.90 18.32 22.10
C ILE A 133 -1.79 19.26 22.60
N SER A 134 -2.08 20.56 22.59
CA SER A 134 -1.21 21.60 23.15
C SER A 134 0.20 21.60 22.53
N GLU A 135 1.25 21.41 23.34
CA GLU A 135 2.65 21.53 22.91
C GLU A 135 3.07 20.44 21.91
N GLU A 136 2.53 19.22 22.04
CA GLU A 136 2.82 18.16 21.08
C GLU A 136 2.32 18.53 19.68
N TRP A 137 1.11 19.09 19.60
CA TRP A 137 0.55 19.53 18.33
C TRP A 137 1.31 20.72 17.74
N LYS A 138 1.69 21.71 18.56
CA LYS A 138 2.52 22.84 18.11
C LYS A 138 3.86 22.37 17.54
N HIS A 139 4.48 21.36 18.15
CA HIS A 139 5.71 20.77 17.62
C HIS A 139 5.46 20.11 16.25
N ASP A 140 4.43 19.27 16.15
CA ASP A 140 4.07 18.59 14.90
C ASP A 140 3.76 19.61 13.77
N GLN A 141 3.06 20.70 14.08
CA GLN A 141 2.80 21.79 13.13
C GLN A 141 4.08 22.42 12.58
N LYS A 142 5.06 22.70 13.45
CA LYS A 142 6.37 23.25 13.02
C LYS A 142 7.10 22.27 12.11
N VAL A 143 7.06 20.97 12.43
CA VAL A 143 7.68 19.93 11.60
C VAL A 143 7.01 19.89 10.23
N VAL A 144 5.68 19.92 10.16
CA VAL A 144 4.95 19.92 8.88
C VAL A 144 5.23 21.19 8.08
N ALA A 145 5.20 22.37 8.70
CA ALA A 145 5.49 23.64 8.03
C ALA A 145 6.88 23.67 7.39
N ASN A 146 7.89 23.13 8.08
CA ASN A 146 9.25 23.02 7.53
C ASN A 146 9.29 22.10 6.31
N ILE A 147 8.64 20.94 6.38
CA ILE A 147 8.60 19.97 5.27
C ILE A 147 7.88 20.54 4.04
N VAL A 148 6.75 21.22 4.27
CA VAL A 148 5.97 21.86 3.20
C VAL A 148 6.79 22.94 2.50
N LYS A 149 7.55 23.73 3.27
CA LYS A 149 8.48 24.74 2.74
C LYS A 149 9.58 24.11 1.89
N ASP A 150 10.17 23.01 2.36
CA ASP A 150 11.26 22.31 1.65
C ASP A 150 10.79 21.66 0.34
N ILE A 151 9.52 21.22 0.27
CA ILE A 151 8.92 20.55 -0.90
C ILE A 151 8.20 21.55 -1.83
N LEU A 152 8.12 22.84 -1.47
CA LEU A 152 7.36 23.87 -2.19
C LEU A 152 5.89 23.49 -2.41
N TYR A 153 5.29 22.78 -1.44
CA TYR A 153 3.90 22.37 -1.52
C TYR A 153 2.98 23.49 -1.02
N PRO A 154 1.94 23.91 -1.79
CA PRO A 154 0.98 24.90 -1.30
C PRO A 154 0.07 24.25 -0.26
N LEU A 155 0.22 24.63 1.01
CA LEU A 155 -0.62 24.16 2.10
C LEU A 155 -1.27 25.33 2.84
N ASP A 156 -2.57 25.23 3.04
CA ASP A 156 -3.27 26.10 3.97
C ASP A 156 -2.75 25.88 5.41
N PRO A 157 -2.68 26.94 6.22
CA PRO A 157 -2.19 26.82 7.59
C PRO A 157 -3.04 25.83 8.40
N LEU A 158 -2.36 24.88 9.04
CA LEU A 158 -3.01 23.91 9.93
C LEU A 158 -3.65 24.62 11.14
N PRO A 159 -4.81 24.15 11.63
CA PRO A 159 -5.50 24.79 12.75
C PRO A 159 -4.66 24.76 14.03
N GLN A 160 -4.66 25.87 14.77
CA GLN A 160 -3.85 26.03 16.00
C GLN A 160 -4.21 25.02 17.10
N PHE A 161 -5.46 24.56 17.14
CA PHE A 161 -5.95 23.61 18.12
C PHE A 161 -6.70 22.46 17.45
N LEU A 162 -6.55 21.26 17.99
CA LEU A 162 -7.27 20.07 17.51
C LEU A 162 -8.50 19.80 18.36
N ASN A 163 -9.64 19.62 17.69
CA ASN A 163 -10.92 19.28 18.29
C ASN A 163 -11.63 18.21 17.44
N LEU A 164 -12.75 17.68 17.95
CA LEU A 164 -13.52 16.65 17.26
C LEU A 164 -14.00 17.07 15.86
N SER A 165 -14.26 18.37 15.66
CA SER A 165 -14.72 18.90 14.38
C SER A 165 -13.61 18.96 13.32
N ASN A 166 -12.35 19.21 13.69
CA ASN A 166 -11.28 19.43 12.72
C ASN A 166 -10.25 18.29 12.62
N VAL A 167 -10.18 17.41 13.61
CA VAL A 167 -9.13 16.36 13.71
C VAL A 167 -9.14 15.42 12.49
N ARG A 168 -10.33 15.15 11.94
CA ARG A 168 -10.48 14.30 10.74
C ARG A 168 -10.00 15.01 9.49
N ASP A 169 -10.23 16.31 9.38
CA ASP A 169 -9.81 17.09 8.21
C ASP A 169 -8.31 17.32 8.22
N VAL A 170 -7.72 17.60 9.39
CA VAL A 170 -6.26 17.63 9.55
C VAL A 170 -5.64 16.30 9.14
N LYS A 171 -6.21 15.16 9.54
CA LYS A 171 -5.74 13.85 9.09
C LYS A 171 -5.82 13.69 7.57
N LYS A 172 -6.88 14.18 6.91
CA LYS A 172 -6.98 14.14 5.44
C LYS A 172 -5.88 14.99 4.82
N THR A 173 -5.69 16.21 5.30
CA THR A 173 -4.64 17.13 4.84
C THR A 173 -3.25 16.51 4.96
N LEU A 174 -2.91 15.95 6.13
CA LEU A 174 -1.63 15.25 6.33
C LEU A 174 -1.46 14.05 5.40
N ASN A 175 -2.53 13.31 5.12
CA ASN A 175 -2.50 12.20 4.16
C ASN A 175 -2.31 12.68 2.72
N CYS A 176 -2.79 13.88 2.36
CA CYS A 176 -2.50 14.47 1.05
C CYS A 176 -1.00 14.75 0.93
N ILE A 177 -0.40 15.40 1.93
CA ILE A 177 1.04 15.70 1.93
C ILE A 177 1.88 14.42 1.84
N TYR A 178 1.49 13.34 2.53
CA TYR A 178 2.22 12.07 2.50
C TYR A 178 2.14 11.34 1.15
N LYS A 179 1.11 11.60 0.35
CA LYS A 179 0.87 10.91 -0.94
C LYS A 179 1.45 11.66 -2.15
N VAL A 180 1.88 12.90 -1.95
CA VAL A 180 2.63 13.71 -2.93
C VAL A 180 4.03 13.14 -3.04
#